data_AF-A0A7S1D0W1-F1
#
_entry.id   AF-A0A7S1D0W1-F1
#
_cell.length_a   1.000
_cell.length_b   1.000
_cell.length_c   1.000
_cell.angle_alpha   90.00
_cell.angle_beta   90.00
_cell.angle_gamma   90.00
#
_symmetry.space_group_name_H-M   'P 1'
#
loop_
_entity.id
_entity.type
_entity.pdbx_description
1 polymer ?
#
loop_
_entity_poly.entity_id
_entity_poly.type
_entity_poly.pdbx_seq_one_letter_code
_entity_poly.pdbx_strand_id
1 'polypeptide(L)'
;ETGAYLRRVKAGEFIMTNPHLMQDLTDRGLWTRQVRNQLMRDGGSVANIDCIPDRLKELYKTVWEIKMKDIIDMAADRGKFVDQSQSLNLFMADPTYDRLTAMHFYAWKKGLKTGMYYLRTKPAVNAIQYTVDKSEASPILDVHDASVCLSCQG
;
A
#
# COMPACT_ATOMS: atom_id res chain seq x y z
N GLU A 1 -8.27 -2.84 -1.99
CA GLU A 1 -8.51 -1.49 -1.44
C GLU A 1 -7.42 -1.15 -0.44
N THR A 2 -7.20 0.13 -0.18
CA THR A 2 -6.16 0.61 0.75
C THR A 2 -6.69 0.62 2.18
N GLY A 3 -5.85 0.36 3.19
CA GLY A 3 -6.26 0.36 4.60
C GLY A 3 -6.73 1.73 5.13
N ALA A 4 -6.44 2.80 4.41
CA ALA A 4 -7.00 4.14 4.62
C ALA A 4 -7.13 4.91 3.30
N TYR A 5 -8.15 5.75 3.16
CA TYR A 5 -8.36 6.62 2.00
C TYR A 5 -8.92 7.99 2.40
N LEU A 6 -8.67 8.99 1.56
CA LEU A 6 -9.18 10.35 1.74
C LEU A 6 -10.57 10.49 1.12
N ARG A 7 -11.55 10.93 1.90
CA ARG A 7 -12.90 11.26 1.45
C ARG A 7 -13.10 12.76 1.46
N ARG A 8 -13.31 13.35 0.28
CA ARG A 8 -13.62 14.78 0.12
C ARG A 8 -15.13 14.99 0.14
N VAL A 9 -15.61 15.89 1.00
CA VAL A 9 -17.01 16.33 1.06
C VAL A 9 -17.08 17.85 1.08
N LYS A 10 -18.28 18.43 0.91
CA LYS A 10 -18.47 19.89 0.95
C LYS A 10 -17.99 20.52 2.27
N ALA A 11 -17.98 19.74 3.36
CA ALA A 11 -17.54 20.18 4.69
C ALA A 11 -16.03 20.02 4.95
N GLY A 12 -15.25 19.49 4.00
CA GLY A 12 -13.80 19.30 4.14
C GLY A 12 -13.31 17.92 3.69
N GLU A 13 -12.07 17.60 4.03
CA GLU A 13 -11.43 16.32 3.73
C GLU A 13 -11.32 15.46 5.00
N PHE A 14 -11.80 14.23 4.92
CA PHE A 14 -11.81 13.28 6.04
C PHE A 14 -11.02 12.03 5.68
N ILE A 15 -10.17 11.56 6.60
CA ILE A 15 -9.45 10.30 6.43
C ILE A 15 -10.34 9.16 6.92
N MET A 16 -10.71 8.28 6.00
CA MET A 16 -11.47 7.08 6.28
C MET A 16 -10.49 5.91 6.41
N THR A 17 -10.44 5.27 7.56
CA THR A 17 -9.67 4.03 7.78
C THR A 17 -10.59 2.82 7.65
N ASN A 18 -10.07 1.67 7.24
CA ASN A 18 -10.82 0.42 7.23
C ASN A 18 -11.43 0.17 8.63
N PRO A 19 -12.76 0.06 8.76
CA PRO A 19 -13.43 -0.07 10.05
C PRO A 19 -13.02 -1.35 10.79
N HIS A 20 -12.74 -2.44 10.08
CA HIS A 20 -12.28 -3.70 10.68
C HIS A 20 -10.90 -3.55 11.29
N LEU A 21 -9.96 -2.91 10.56
CA LEU A 21 -8.62 -2.63 11.07
C LEU A 21 -8.68 -1.73 12.30
N MET A 22 -9.51 -0.67 12.26
CA MET A 22 -9.68 0.24 13.39
C MET A 22 -10.21 -0.49 14.62
N GLN A 23 -11.23 -1.34 14.46
CA GLN A 23 -11.79 -2.13 15.55
C GLN A 23 -10.73 -3.07 16.13
N ASP A 24 -10.03 -3.84 15.30
CA ASP A 24 -9.01 -4.79 15.73
C ASP A 24 -7.86 -4.13 16.51
N LEU A 25 -7.46 -2.93 16.09
CA LEU A 25 -6.42 -2.17 16.80
C LEU A 25 -6.94 -1.55 18.10
N THR A 26 -8.21 -1.13 18.12
CA THR A 26 -8.84 -0.56 19.33
C THR A 26 -9.02 -1.62 20.40
N ASP A 27 -9.50 -2.82 20.02
CA ASP A 27 -9.70 -3.95 20.93
C ASP A 27 -8.39 -4.42 21.59
N ARG A 28 -7.26 -4.14 20.95
CA ARG A 28 -5.91 -4.48 21.43
C ARG A 28 -5.20 -3.31 22.11
N GLY A 29 -5.84 -2.15 22.23
CA GLY A 29 -5.23 -0.93 22.77
C GLY A 29 -4.08 -0.37 21.93
N LEU A 30 -3.97 -0.77 20.66
CA LEU A 30 -2.92 -0.35 19.72
C LEU A 30 -3.31 0.88 18.91
N TRP A 31 -4.57 1.31 18.97
CA TRP A 31 -5.05 2.47 18.24
C TRP A 31 -4.60 3.79 18.89
N THR A 32 -3.41 4.25 18.53
CA THR A 32 -2.83 5.52 19.00
C THR A 32 -2.73 6.58 17.90
N ARG A 33 -2.48 7.84 18.27
CA ARG A 33 -2.26 8.93 17.30
C ARG A 33 -1.05 8.64 16.41
N GLN A 34 0.00 8.06 16.98
CA GLN A 34 1.23 7.67 16.29
C GLN A 34 0.93 6.60 15.23
N VAL A 35 0.17 5.57 15.57
CA VAL A 35 -0.24 4.51 14.62
C VAL A 35 -1.08 5.09 13.49
N ARG A 36 -2.02 5.99 13.80
CA ARG A 36 -2.82 6.67 12.77
C ARG A 36 -1.96 7.49 11.81
N ASN A 37 -1.03 8.28 12.36
CA ASN A 37 -0.13 9.12 11.56
C ASN A 37 0.82 8.27 10.70
N GLN A 38 1.30 7.14 11.23
CA GLN A 38 2.14 6.20 10.48
C GLN A 38 1.34 5.53 9.36
N LEU A 39 0.13 5.04 9.66
CA LEU A 39 -0.78 4.43 8.67
C LEU A 39 -1.08 5.39 7.52
N MET A 40 -1.23 6.68 7.81
CA MET A 40 -1.40 7.70 6.77
C MET A 40 -0.15 7.86 5.91
N ARG A 41 1.02 8.01 6.55
CA ARG A 41 2.31 8.13 5.84
C ARG A 41 2.58 6.94 4.92
N ASP A 42 2.26 5.73 5.36
CA ASP A 42 2.40 4.50 4.59
C ASP A 42 1.28 4.27 3.55
N GLY A 43 0.40 5.26 3.38
CA GLY A 43 -0.70 5.20 2.41
C GLY A 43 -1.68 4.08 2.69
N GLY A 44 -1.93 3.77 3.97
CA GLY A 44 -2.86 2.74 4.41
C GLY A 44 -2.28 1.32 4.52
N SER A 45 -0.96 1.15 4.39
CA SER A 45 -0.29 -0.12 4.72
C SER A 45 0.02 -0.21 6.22
N VAL A 46 -0.16 -1.40 6.79
CA VAL A 46 0.21 -1.72 8.18
C VAL A 46 1.56 -2.45 8.28
N ALA A 47 2.20 -2.78 7.16
CA ALA A 47 3.40 -3.63 7.14
C ALA A 47 4.57 -3.01 7.92
N ASN A 48 4.75 -1.69 7.81
CA ASN A 48 5.86 -0.93 8.41
C ASN A 48 5.59 -0.45 9.84
N ILE A 49 4.48 -0.88 10.47
CA ILE A 49 4.12 -0.44 11.82
C ILE A 49 4.55 -1.51 12.83
N ASP A 50 5.61 -1.23 13.61
CA ASP A 50 6.24 -2.21 14.49
C ASP A 50 5.34 -2.71 15.62
N CYS A 51 4.44 -1.87 16.14
CA CYS A 51 3.56 -2.26 17.23
C CYS A 51 2.41 -3.21 16.81
N ILE A 52 2.19 -3.42 15.51
CA ILE A 52 1.13 -4.27 14.99
C ILE A 52 1.65 -5.72 14.87
N PRO A 53 0.96 -6.71 15.48
CA PRO A 53 1.33 -8.12 15.34
C PRO A 53 1.33 -8.62 13.89
N ASP A 54 2.25 -9.51 13.55
CA ASP A 54 2.42 -10.03 12.17
C ASP A 54 1.14 -10.64 11.59
N ARG A 55 0.35 -11.32 12.42
CA ARG A 55 -0.96 -11.86 12.00
C ARG A 55 -1.89 -10.78 11.45
N LEU A 56 -1.92 -9.60 12.07
CA LEU A 56 -2.74 -8.49 11.58
C LEU A 56 -2.11 -7.86 10.32
N LYS A 57 -0.77 -7.79 10.24
CA LYS A 57 -0.09 -7.35 9.03
C LYS A 57 -0.41 -8.24 7.84
N GLU A 58 -0.48 -9.55 8.04
CA GLU A 58 -0.87 -10.50 7.01
C GLU A 58 -2.34 -10.36 6.60
N LEU A 59 -3.24 -10.18 7.57
CA LEU A 59 -4.68 -10.04 7.33
C LEU A 59 -5.02 -8.75 6.56
N TYR A 60 -4.34 -7.66 6.90
CA TYR A 60 -4.61 -6.33 6.34
C TYR A 60 -3.63 -5.93 5.23
N LYS A 61 -3.05 -6.91 4.53
CA LYS A 61 -2.27 -6.66 3.31
C LYS A 61 -3.10 -5.88 2.30
N THR A 62 -2.53 -4.80 1.83
CA THR A 62 -3.07 -4.01 0.73
C THR A 62 -2.87 -4.75 -0.60
N VAL A 63 -3.59 -4.31 -1.63
CA VAL A 63 -3.49 -4.90 -2.97
C VAL A 63 -2.08 -4.83 -3.58
N TRP A 64 -1.26 -3.89 -3.10
CA TRP A 64 0.12 -3.70 -3.57
C TRP A 64 1.11 -4.70 -2.94
N GLU A 65 0.71 -5.36 -1.86
CA GLU A 65 1.53 -6.31 -1.10
C GLU A 65 1.15 -7.77 -1.41
N ILE A 66 0.02 -7.98 -2.08
CA ILE A 66 -0.44 -9.29 -2.52
C ILE A 66 0.17 -9.59 -3.90
N LYS A 67 0.63 -10.82 -4.09
CA LYS A 67 1.16 -11.27 -5.39
C LYS A 67 0.02 -11.35 -6.40
N MET A 68 0.17 -10.69 -7.55
CA MET A 68 -0.86 -10.72 -8.61
C MET A 68 -1.11 -12.13 -9.16
N LYS A 69 -0.12 -13.02 -9.07
CA LYS A 69 -0.30 -14.44 -9.40
C LYS A 69 -1.41 -15.08 -8.56
N ASP A 70 -1.47 -14.81 -7.26
CA ASP A 70 -2.46 -15.38 -6.35
C ASP A 70 -3.86 -14.85 -6.68
N ILE A 71 -3.96 -13.57 -7.06
CA ILE A 71 -5.20 -12.96 -7.55
C ILE A 71 -5.70 -13.64 -8.83
N ILE A 72 -4.80 -13.95 -9.77
CA ILE A 72 -5.12 -14.65 -11.01
C ILE A 72 -5.55 -16.09 -10.73
N ASP A 73 -4.87 -16.80 -9.83
CA ASP A 73 -5.23 -18.17 -9.45
C ASP A 73 -6.62 -18.21 -8.81
N MET A 74 -6.91 -17.33 -7.85
CA MET A 74 -8.25 -17.21 -7.26
C MET A 74 -9.33 -16.81 -8.29
N ALA A 75 -8.98 -15.98 -9.27
CA ALA A 75 -9.89 -15.61 -10.35
C ALA A 75 -10.20 -16.82 -11.26
N ALA A 76 -9.20 -17.64 -11.56
CA ALA A 76 -9.38 -18.85 -12.36
C ALA A 76 -10.22 -19.90 -11.62
N ASP A 77 -10.01 -20.06 -10.32
CA ASP A 77 -10.78 -21.00 -9.50
C ASP A 77 -12.26 -20.64 -9.41
N ARG A 78 -12.60 -19.38 -9.15
CA ARG A 78 -14.01 -18.95 -9.17
C ARG A 78 -14.59 -18.91 -10.58
N GLY A 79 -13.76 -18.68 -11.61
CA GLY A 79 -14.19 -18.60 -13.01
C GLY A 79 -14.84 -19.87 -13.55
N LYS A 80 -14.56 -21.03 -12.92
CA LYS A 80 -15.21 -22.32 -13.23
C LYS A 80 -16.72 -22.30 -12.94
N PHE A 81 -17.18 -21.41 -12.05
CA PHE A 81 -18.57 -21.27 -11.62
C PHE A 81 -19.22 -20.00 -12.19
N VAL A 82 -18.58 -19.32 -13.15
CA VAL A 82 -19.08 -18.12 -13.81
C VAL A 82 -19.38 -18.44 -15.28
N ASP A 83 -20.63 -18.27 -15.68
CA ASP A 83 -21.11 -18.55 -17.04
C ASP A 83 -20.50 -17.61 -18.10
N GLN A 84 -20.35 -16.33 -17.74
CA GLN A 84 -19.74 -15.29 -18.57
C GLN A 84 -18.30 -15.05 -18.14
N SER A 85 -17.94 -13.85 -17.70
CA SER A 85 -16.60 -13.45 -17.29
C SER A 85 -16.64 -12.57 -16.04
N GLN A 86 -15.51 -11.97 -15.69
CA GLN A 86 -15.34 -11.17 -14.49
C GLN A 86 -14.42 -9.97 -14.76
N SER A 87 -14.76 -8.83 -14.14
CA SER A 87 -13.94 -7.62 -14.19
C SER A 87 -12.72 -7.77 -13.28
N LEU A 88 -11.61 -8.27 -13.84
CA LEU A 88 -10.38 -8.51 -13.10
C LEU A 88 -9.41 -7.33 -13.18
N ASN A 89 -9.33 -6.52 -12.12
CA ASN A 89 -8.32 -5.47 -12.01
C ASN A 89 -7.01 -6.06 -11.50
N LEU A 90 -5.90 -5.69 -12.15
CA LEU A 90 -4.54 -6.07 -11.76
C LEU A 90 -3.75 -4.83 -11.34
N PHE A 91 -2.84 -5.01 -10.39
CA PHE A 91 -2.13 -3.94 -9.71
C PHE A 91 -0.63 -4.19 -9.81
N MET A 92 0.12 -3.23 -10.33
CA MET A 92 1.56 -3.34 -10.47
C MET A 92 2.19 -1.98 -10.16
N ALA A 93 2.94 -1.89 -9.07
CA ALA A 93 3.51 -0.62 -8.63
C ALA A 93 4.49 -0.06 -9.68
N ASP A 94 5.38 -0.92 -10.18
CA ASP A 94 6.38 -0.62 -11.20
C ASP A 94 6.19 -1.55 -12.42
N PRO A 95 5.43 -1.10 -13.44
CA PRO A 95 5.13 -1.91 -14.61
C PRO A 95 6.32 -1.99 -15.56
N THR A 96 6.81 -3.20 -15.80
CA THR A 96 7.80 -3.48 -16.85
C THR A 96 7.18 -4.35 -17.95
N TYR A 97 7.69 -4.24 -19.17
CA TYR A 97 7.21 -5.00 -20.32
C TYR A 97 7.21 -6.52 -20.03
N ASP A 98 8.32 -7.03 -19.48
CA ASP A 98 8.47 -8.45 -19.17
C ASP A 98 7.46 -8.94 -18.14
N ARG A 99 7.25 -8.16 -17.07
CA ARG A 99 6.30 -8.51 -16.00
C ARG A 99 4.87 -8.49 -16.48
N LEU A 100 4.49 -7.47 -17.26
CA LEU A 100 3.15 -7.37 -17.84
C LEU A 100 2.90 -8.51 -18.83
N THR A 101 3.87 -8.80 -19.69
CA THR A 101 3.78 -9.89 -20.67
C THR A 101 3.63 -11.23 -19.97
N ALA A 102 4.48 -11.53 -18.99
CA ALA A 102 4.38 -12.75 -18.20
C ALA A 102 3.01 -12.89 -17.49
N MET A 103 2.49 -11.78 -16.94
CA MET A 103 1.20 -11.75 -16.26
C MET A 103 0.02 -12.04 -17.22
N HIS A 104 0.02 -11.45 -18.42
CA HIS A 104 -1.00 -11.73 -19.44
C HIS A 104 -0.96 -13.18 -19.91
N PHE A 105 0.24 -13.70 -20.21
CA PHE A 105 0.40 -15.11 -20.60
C PHE A 105 0.00 -16.06 -19.48
N TYR A 106 0.26 -15.72 -18.22
CA TYR A 106 -0.16 -16.53 -17.09
C TYR A 106 -1.69 -16.59 -16.97
N ALA A 107 -2.37 -15.44 -17.07
CA ALA A 107 -3.83 -15.36 -17.06
C ALA A 107 -4.47 -16.15 -18.21
N TRP A 108 -3.91 -16.04 -19.43
CA TRP A 108 -4.36 -16.79 -20.60
C TRP A 108 -4.19 -18.30 -20.42
N LYS A 109 -3.02 -18.76 -19.96
CA LYS A 109 -2.75 -20.18 -19.67
C LYS A 109 -3.69 -20.77 -18.62
N LYS A 110 -4.17 -19.94 -17.69
CA LYS A 110 -5.15 -20.33 -16.66
C LYS A 110 -6.60 -20.38 -17.17
N GLY A 111 -6.84 -20.05 -18.45
CA GLY A 111 -8.16 -20.11 -19.06
C GLY A 111 -9.08 -18.94 -18.68
N LEU A 112 -8.52 -17.81 -18.21
CA LEU A 112 -9.33 -16.62 -17.92
C LEU A 112 -9.84 -15.99 -19.21
N LYS A 113 -11.17 -15.82 -19.31
CA LYS A 113 -11.84 -15.12 -20.42
C LYS A 113 -11.46 -13.64 -20.46
N THR A 114 -11.42 -12.99 -19.30
CA THR A 114 -10.88 -11.63 -19.12
C THR A 114 -9.61 -11.71 -18.29
N GLY A 115 -8.45 -11.65 -18.94
CA GLY A 115 -7.16 -11.71 -18.27
C GLY A 115 -6.80 -10.44 -17.51
N MET A 116 -7.29 -9.28 -17.96
CA MET A 116 -7.09 -7.98 -17.30
C MET A 116 -8.18 -7.01 -17.75
N TYR A 117 -8.79 -6.30 -16.80
CA TYR A 117 -9.73 -5.21 -17.05
C TYR A 117 -9.02 -3.87 -16.98
N TYR A 118 -8.60 -3.46 -15.78
CA TYR A 118 -7.67 -2.34 -15.61
C TYR A 118 -6.32 -2.81 -15.06
N LEU A 119 -5.26 -2.23 -15.61
CA LEU A 119 -3.97 -2.15 -14.94
C LEU A 119 -3.95 -0.89 -14.07
N ARG A 120 -3.69 -1.06 -12.78
CA ARG A 120 -3.50 0.04 -11.83
C ARG A 120 -2.04 0.11 -11.44
N THR A 121 -1.43 1.28 -11.64
CA THR A 121 -0.03 1.55 -11.31
C THR A 121 0.06 2.54 -10.16
N LYS A 122 1.19 2.55 -9.43
CA LYS A 122 1.45 3.60 -8.45
C LYS A 122 2.11 4.79 -9.16
N PRO A 123 1.76 6.04 -8.78
CA PRO A 123 2.52 7.19 -9.23
C PRO A 123 3.94 7.15 -8.62
N ALA A 124 4.92 7.68 -9.35
CA ALA A 124 6.31 7.74 -8.90
C ALA A 124 6.50 8.59 -7.64
N VAL A 125 5.59 9.54 -7.39
CA VAL A 125 5.60 10.42 -6.22
C VAL A 125 4.22 10.37 -5.55
N ASN A 126 4.20 10.12 -4.25
CA ASN A 126 2.98 10.20 -3.45
C ASN A 126 2.58 11.67 -3.26
N ALA A 127 1.27 11.96 -3.32
CA ALA A 127 0.78 13.30 -3.03
C ALA A 127 1.16 13.72 -1.61
N ILE A 128 1.62 14.97 -1.45
CA ILE A 128 1.98 15.54 -0.15
C ILE A 128 0.75 15.49 0.76
N GLN A 129 0.84 14.76 1.87
CA GLN A 129 -0.22 14.66 2.86
C GLN A 129 -0.10 15.82 3.85
N TYR A 130 -0.94 16.83 3.71
CA TYR A 130 -0.90 18.06 4.53
C TYR A 130 -1.42 17.89 5.96
N THR A 131 -2.02 16.76 6.30
CA THR A 131 -2.69 16.50 7.58
C THR A 131 -1.83 15.78 8.62
N VAL A 132 -0.57 15.46 8.31
CA VAL A 132 0.35 14.81 9.24
C VAL A 132 1.26 15.87 9.86
N ASP A 133 1.17 16.05 11.18
CA ASP A 133 2.11 16.87 11.93
C ASP A 133 3.54 16.32 11.74
N LYS A 134 4.40 17.09 11.08
CA LYS A 134 5.80 16.71 10.81
C LYS A 134 6.71 16.79 12.04
N SER A 135 6.19 17.26 13.18
CA SER A 135 6.98 17.55 14.40
C SER A 135 7.47 16.32 15.16
N GLU A 136 6.99 15.11 14.84
CA GLU A 136 7.42 13.87 15.52
C GLU A 136 8.42 13.03 14.70
N ALA A 137 8.95 13.54 13.58
CA ALA A 137 10.07 12.90 12.90
C ALA A 137 11.37 13.31 13.59
N SER A 138 11.87 12.48 14.51
CA SER A 138 13.20 12.67 15.09
C SER A 138 14.25 12.71 13.97
N PRO A 139 15.08 13.77 13.85
CA PRO A 139 16.23 13.70 12.96
C PRO A 139 17.19 12.66 13.52
N ILE A 140 17.51 11.66 12.71
CA ILE A 140 18.69 10.83 12.94
C ILE A 140 19.87 11.81 12.88
N LEU A 141 20.49 12.08 14.03
CA LEU A 141 21.72 12.86 14.10
C LEU A 141 22.82 12.00 13.47
N ASP A 142 23.22 12.33 12.24
CA ASP A 142 24.50 11.91 11.71
C ASP A 142 25.59 12.56 12.58
N VAL A 143 26.11 11.80 13.53
CA VAL A 143 27.31 12.16 14.26
C VAL A 143 28.49 11.90 13.31
N HIS A 144 28.71 12.83 12.38
CA HIS A 144 30.00 12.93 11.71
C HIS A 144 30.93 13.78 12.57
N ASP A 145 31.86 13.06 13.18
CA ASP A 145 32.96 13.53 14.00
C ASP A 145 33.75 14.67 13.32
N ALA A 146 34.13 15.63 14.14
CA ALA A 146 34.83 16.83 13.72
C ALA A 146 36.32 16.52 13.49
N SER A 147 36.76 16.49 12.23
CA SER A 147 38.17 16.73 11.90
C SER A 147 38.30 18.04 11.12
N VAL A 148 38.67 19.07 11.87
CA VAL A 148 39.18 20.38 11.43
C VAL A 148 40.06 20.28 10.18
N CYS A 149 39.81 21.14 9.20
CA CYS A 149 40.88 21.80 8.46
C CYS A 149 40.39 23.14 7.88
N LEU A 150 40.63 24.21 8.64
CA LEU A 150 40.63 25.58 8.11
C LEU A 150 41.91 25.78 7.28
N SER A 151 41.76 26.19 6.02
CA SER A 151 42.60 27.26 5.47
C SER A 151 42.00 27.81 4.18
N CYS A 152 41.98 29.14 4.11
CA CYS A 152 41.35 29.99 3.14
C CYS A 152 41.99 29.94 1.73
N GLN A 153 41.18 30.37 0.76
CA GLN A 153 41.51 31.25 -0.37
C GLN A 153 42.99 31.41 -0.74
N GLY A 154 43.29 30.98 -1.96
CA GLY A 154 44.40 31.42 -2.81
C GLY A 154 44.00 31.19 -4.26
#